data_AF-A0AAU0S5P3-F1
#
_entry.id   AF-A0AAU0S5P3-F1
#
_cell.length_a   1.000
_cell.length_b   1.000
_cell.length_c   1.000
_cell.angle_alpha   90.00
_cell.angle_beta   90.00
_cell.angle_gamma   90.00
#
_symmetry.space_group_name_H-M   'P 1'
#
loop_
_entity.id
_entity.type
_entity.pdbx_description
1 polymer ?
#
loop_
_entity_poly.entity_id
_entity_poly.type
_entity_poly.pdbx_seq_one_letter_code
_entity_poly.pdbx_strand_id
1 'polypeptide(L)' 'MSARFSVVLSDDLNRDIDKAVEANETNKSELLRKALQLYLAALDGKGRGLKLGLVDPKTEKMQTEFIGL' A
#
# COMPACT_ATOMS: atom_id res chain seq x y z
N MET A 1 -0.53 21.14 -7.53
CA MET A 1 -0.43 21.78 -6.20
C MET A 1 0.06 20.70 -5.24
N SER A 2 1.22 20.85 -4.58
CA SER A 2 1.72 19.88 -3.61
C SER A 2 1.40 20.37 -2.19
N ALA A 3 0.80 19.50 -1.38
CA ALA A 3 0.54 19.78 0.04
C ALA A 3 1.64 19.12 0.89
N ARG A 4 2.11 19.82 1.93
CA ARG A 4 3.02 19.25 2.91
C ARG A 4 2.21 18.45 3.93
N PHE A 5 2.56 17.18 4.10
CA PHE A 5 1.94 16.27 5.05
C PHE A 5 2.98 15.79 6.06
N SER A 6 2.65 15.83 7.35
CA SER A 6 3.48 15.30 8.43
C SER A 6 2.66 14.29 9.20
N VAL A 7 3.26 13.13 9.49
CA VAL A 7 2.61 12.02 10.17
C VAL A 7 3.54 11.48 11.24
N VAL A 8 2.98 11.10 12.38
CA VAL A 8 3.68 10.39 13.45
C VAL A 8 3.45 8.90 13.25
N LEU A 9 4.53 8.12 13.23
CA LEU A 9 4.49 6.68 13.08
C LEU A 9 5.03 6.03 14.36
N SER A 10 4.57 4.82 14.67
CA SER A 10 5.24 4.02 15.70
C SER A 10 6.66 3.67 15.25
N ASP A 11 7.56 3.45 16.20
CA ASP A 11 8.95 3.10 15.92
C ASP A 11 9.07 1.82 15.09
N ASP A 12 8.22 0.83 15.38
CA ASP A 12 8.18 -0.43 14.64
C ASP A 12 7.77 -0.23 13.18
N LEU A 13 6.71 0.54 12.92
CA LEU A 13 6.26 0.83 11.57
C LEU A 13 7.30 1.66 10.81
N ASN A 14 7.91 2.64 11.47
CA ASN A 14 8.96 3.44 10.87
C ASN A 14 10.17 2.57 10.46
N ARG A 15 10.57 1.62 11.31
CA ARG A 15 11.65 0.67 11.01
C ARG A 15 11.31 -0.26 9.85
N ASP A 16 10.08 -0.73 9.74
CA ASP A 16 9.66 -1.57 8.62
C ASP A 16 9.60 -0.79 7.30
N ILE A 17 9.21 0.49 7.35
CA ILE A 17 9.31 1.40 6.21
C ILE A 17 10.77 1.62 5.80
N ASP A 18 11.67 1.84 6.77
CA ASP A 18 13.11 2.02 6.48
C ASP A 18 13.68 0.80 5.73
N LYS A 19 13.39 -0.42 6.19
CA LYS A 19 13.79 -1.66 5.50
C LYS A 19 13.21 -1.74 4.08
N ALA A 20 11.93 -1.41 3.90
CA ALA A 20 11.29 -1.44 2.60
C ALA A 20 11.87 -0.39 1.63
N VAL A 21 12.25 0.78 2.16
CA VAL A 21 12.90 1.85 1.40
C VAL A 21 14.29 1.42 0.92
N GLU A 22 15.09 0.81 1.81
CA GLU A 22 16.41 0.27 1.49
C GLU A 22 16.33 -0.83 0.42
N ALA A 23 15.43 -1.80 0.60
CA ALA A 23 15.29 -2.94 -0.31
C ALA A 23 14.84 -2.56 -1.73
N ASN A 24 14.20 -1.40 -1.91
CA ASN A 24 13.64 -0.97 -3.19
C ASN A 24 14.31 0.30 -3.75
N GLU A 25 15.46 0.70 -3.21
CA GLU A 25 16.22 1.90 -3.62
C GLU A 25 15.35 3.16 -3.79
N THR A 26 14.42 3.38 -2.85
CA THR A 26 13.42 4.48 -2.94
C THR A 26 13.55 5.44 -1.74
N ASN A 27 12.50 6.19 -1.41
CA ASN A 27 12.43 7.04 -0.23
C ASN A 27 11.06 6.95 0.46
N LYS A 28 10.99 7.35 1.74
CA LYS A 28 9.76 7.30 2.55
C LYS A 28 8.58 8.02 1.91
N SER A 29 8.82 9.19 1.32
CA SER A 29 7.76 9.99 0.70
C SER A 29 7.12 9.28 -0.49
N GLU A 30 7.93 8.61 -1.31
CA GLU A 30 7.44 7.83 -2.44
C GLU A 30 6.70 6.57 -1.97
N LEU A 31 7.25 5.84 -1.01
CA LEU A 31 6.60 4.66 -0.43
C LEU A 31 5.24 5.01 0.16
N LEU A 32 5.16 6.06 0.99
CA LEU A 32 3.90 6.54 1.58
C LEU A 32 2.90 6.98 0.52
N ARG A 33 3.35 7.65 -0.55
CA ARG A 33 2.47 8.04 -1.66
C ARG A 33 1.87 6.82 -2.36
N LYS A 34 2.68 5.80 -2.66
CA LYS A 34 2.22 4.54 -3.27
C LYS A 34 1.24 3.81 -2.35
N ALA A 35 1.54 3.74 -1.06
CA ALA A 35 0.66 3.13 -0.06
C ALA A 35 -0.71 3.83 0.01
N LEU A 36 -0.73 5.17 0.04
CA LEU A 36 -1.98 5.95 0.02
C LEU A 36 -2.76 5.73 -1.27
N GLN A 37 -2.09 5.72 -2.43
CA GLN A 37 -2.74 5.45 -3.72
C GLN A 37 -3.36 4.04 -3.77
N LEU A 38 -2.66 3.03 -3.27
CA LEU A 38 -3.17 1.67 -3.17
C LEU A 38 -4.41 1.61 -2.27
N TYR A 39 -4.38 2.29 -1.12
CA TYR A 39 -5.52 2.36 -0.21
C TYR A 39 -6.74 3.03 -0.84
N LEU A 40 -6.56 4.15 -1.54
CA LEU A 40 -7.64 4.83 -2.26
C LEU A 40 -8.24 3.95 -3.37
N ALA A 41 -7.40 3.24 -4.13
CA ALA A 41 -7.87 2.30 -5.16
C ALA A 41 -8.66 1.14 -4.54
N ALA A 42 -8.25 0.66 -3.37
CA ALA A 42 -8.98 -0.37 -2.63
C ALA A 42 -10.38 0.11 -2.20
N LEU A 43 -10.48 1.35 -1.69
CA LEU A 43 -11.76 1.95 -1.31
C LEU A 43 -12.70 2.10 -2.50
N ASP A 44 -12.20 2.57 -3.65
CA ASP A 44 -12.99 2.66 -4.89
C ASP A 44 -13.46 1.28 -5.36
N GLY A 45 -12.56 0.30 -5.37
CA GLY A 45 -12.88 -1.09 -5.71
C GLY A 45 -13.96 -1.68 -4.82
N LYS A 46 -13.87 -1.47 -3.50
CA LYS A 46 -14.88 -1.90 -2.53
C LYS A 46 -16.25 -1.27 -2.81
N GLY A 47 -16.30 0.01 -3.15
CA GLY A 47 -17.54 0.69 -3.55
C GLY A 47 -18.22 0.06 -4.78
N ARG A 48 -17.44 -0.59 -5.63
CA ARG A 48 -17.91 -1.34 -6.82
C ARG A 48 -18.19 -2.82 -6.55
N GLY A 49 -18.10 -3.27 -5.29
CA GLY A 49 -18.27 -4.68 -4.92
C GLY A 49 -17.08 -5.59 -5.26
N LEU A 50 -15.92 -5.00 -5.57
CA LEU A 50 -14.70 -5.76 -5.84
C LEU A 50 -13.94 -6.08 -4.55
N LYS A 51 -13.16 -7.16 -4.59
CA LYS A 51 -12.24 -7.57 -3.53
C LYS A 51 -10.81 -7.22 -3.90
N LEU A 52 -10.00 -6.81 -2.92
CA LEU A 52 -8.58 -6.57 -3.13
C LEU A 52 -7.79 -7.80 -2.67
N GLY A 53 -6.87 -8.28 -3.51
CA GLY A 53 -6.04 -9.43 -3.18
C GLY A 53 -4.81 -9.54 -4.07
N LEU A 54 -3.95 -10.49 -3.74
CA LEU A 54 -2.85 -10.90 -4.62
C LEU A 54 -3.36 -11.98 -5.58
N VAL A 55 -3.10 -11.79 -6.86
CA VAL A 55 -3.51 -12.72 -7.92
C VAL A 55 -2.26 -13.37 -8.51
N ASP A 56 -2.33 -14.68 -8.76
CA ASP A 56 -1.29 -15.34 -9.54
C ASP A 56 -1.44 -14.92 -11.01
N PRO A 57 -0.42 -14.28 -11.60
CA PRO A 57 -0.51 -13.74 -12.97
C PRO A 57 -0.65 -14.84 -14.03
N LYS A 58 -0.30 -16.10 -13.74
CA LYS A 58 -0.42 -17.21 -14.70
C LYS A 58 -1.80 -17.85 -14.69
N THR A 59 -2.42 -17.95 -13.51
CA THR A 59 -3.69 -18.67 -13.33
C THR A 59 -4.88 -17.73 -13.17
N GLU A 60 -4.63 -16.43 -13.01
CA GLU A 60 -5.62 -15.39 -12.69
C GLU A 60 -6.42 -15.67 -11.41
N LYS A 61 -5.98 -16.63 -10.60
CA LYS A 61 -6.61 -16.98 -9.34
C LYS A 61 -6.10 -16.07 -8.23
N MET A 62 -7.03 -15.55 -7.44
CA MET A 62 -6.71 -14.84 -6.20
C MET A 62 -6.08 -15.84 -5.22
N GLN A 63 -4.84 -15.58 -4.84
CA GLN A 63 -4.07 -16.38 -3.89
C GLN A 63 -4.42 -16.02 -2.45
N THR A 64 -4.61 -14.73 -2.18
CA THR A 64 -5.05 -14.24 -0.87
C THR A 64 -5.77 -12.90 -1.01
N GLU A 65 -6.79 -12.70 -0.20
CA GLU A 65 -7.49 -11.42 -0.05
C GLU A 65 -6.75 -10.59 1.00
N PHE A 66 -6.61 -9.28 0.78
CA PHE A 66 -6.25 -8.37 1.86
C PHE A 66 -7.45 -8.31 2.81
N ILE A 67 -7.42 -9.10 3.89
CA ILE A 67 -8.52 -9.16 4.86
C ILE A 67 -8.74 -7.76 5.46
N GLY A 68 -9.94 -7.21 5.27
CA GLY A 68 -10.42 -6.08 6.07
C GLY A 68 -9.92 -4.70 5.65
N LEU A 69 -9.73 -4.44 4.35
CA LEU A 69 -9.87 -3.08 3.82
C LEU A 69 -11.35 -2.70 3.66
#